data_AF-A0A167VL04-F1
#
_entry.id   AF-A0A167VL04-F1
#
_cell.length_a   1.000
_cell.length_b   1.000
_cell.length_c   1.000
_cell.angle_alpha   90.00
_cell.angle_beta   90.00
_cell.angle_gamma   90.00
#
_symmetry.space_group_name_H-M   'P 1'
#
loop_
_entity.id
_entity.type
_entity.pdbx_description
1 polymer ?
#
loop_
_entity_poly.entity_id
_entity_poly.type
_entity_poly.pdbx_seq_one_letter_code
_entity_poly.pdbx_strand_id
1 'polypeptide(L)'
;NLDSHHCLSSAQSNVVHDTISAAIRDVSQLDLEISRLEAGLADIRRKRDEKQIYIIAHKALVSTIRRVPTEIIAEIFIQCLRGRPMISPHLAAICRRWRSIIFSSPRV
;
A
#
# COMPACT_ATOMS: atom_id res chain seq x y z
N ASN A 1 -23.93 63.46 -12.99
CA ASN A 1 -24.79 62.71 -13.91
C ASN A 1 -24.93 61.33 -13.31
N LEU A 2 -25.96 61.19 -12.48
CA LEU A 2 -26.24 60.03 -11.63
C LEU A 2 -26.84 58.90 -12.48
N ASP A 3 -26.74 57.68 -11.96
CA ASP A 3 -27.63 56.54 -12.28
C ASP A 3 -27.37 55.78 -13.58
N SER A 4 -26.16 55.23 -13.70
CA SER A 4 -26.00 53.93 -14.36
C SER A 4 -25.78 52.82 -13.33
N HIS A 5 -26.66 52.77 -12.33
CA HIS A 5 -26.96 51.52 -11.65
C HIS A 5 -27.70 50.65 -12.67
N HIS A 6 -26.94 49.92 -13.49
CA HIS A 6 -27.46 48.83 -14.29
C HIS A 6 -27.86 47.71 -13.32
N CYS A 7 -28.97 47.93 -12.62
CA CYS A 7 -29.67 46.90 -11.87
C CYS A 7 -30.05 45.87 -12.94
N LEU A 8 -29.48 44.66 -12.85
CA LEU A 8 -29.85 43.56 -13.73
C LEU A 8 -31.37 43.52 -13.78
N SER A 9 -31.94 43.56 -14.98
CA SER A 9 -33.38 43.39 -15.13
C SER A 9 -33.79 42.12 -14.36
N SER A 10 -34.94 42.13 -13.70
CA SER A 10 -35.40 40.98 -12.89
C SER A 10 -35.33 39.66 -13.67
N ALA A 11 -35.55 39.70 -14.98
CA ALA A 11 -35.36 38.56 -15.88
C ALA A 11 -33.90 38.07 -15.96
N GLN A 12 -32.92 38.97 -16.06
CA GLN A 12 -31.49 38.62 -16.07
C GLN A 12 -31.02 38.08 -14.72
N SER A 13 -31.53 38.64 -13.62
CA SER A 13 -31.25 38.13 -12.27
C SER A 13 -31.75 36.70 -12.08
N ASN A 14 -32.94 36.37 -12.60
CA ASN A 14 -33.50 35.02 -12.53
C ASN A 14 -32.67 34.00 -13.33
N VAL A 15 -32.23 34.37 -14.54
CA VAL A 15 -31.38 33.50 -15.38
C VAL A 15 -30.05 33.19 -14.69
N VAL A 16 -29.43 34.18 -14.06
CA VAL A 16 -28.19 33.99 -13.30
C VAL A 16 -28.42 33.08 -12.10
N HIS A 17 -29.50 33.29 -11.34
CA HIS A 17 -29.87 32.45 -10.20
C HIS A 17 -30.13 30.98 -10.62
N ASP A 18 -30.82 30.76 -11.73
CA ASP A 18 -31.10 29.42 -12.24
C ASP A 18 -29.83 28.70 -12.69
N THR A 19 -28.91 29.43 -13.34
CA THR A 19 -27.61 28.90 -13.76
C THR A 19 -26.76 28.50 -12.55
N ILE A 20 -26.69 29.36 -11.53
CA ILE A 20 -25.99 29.06 -10.28
C ILE A 20 -26.62 27.85 -9.59
N SER A 21 -27.95 27.79 -9.53
CA SER A 21 -28.68 26.67 -8.94
C SER A 21 -28.41 25.36 -9.67
N ALA A 22 -28.30 25.39 -11.01
CA ALA A 22 -27.91 24.22 -11.81
C ALA A 22 -26.48 23.78 -11.48
N ALA A 23 -25.52 24.71 -11.47
CA ALA A 23 -24.13 24.40 -11.14
C ALA A 23 -23.98 23.81 -9.72
N ILE A 24 -24.73 24.31 -8.73
CA ILE A 24 -24.73 23.76 -7.37
C ILE A 24 -25.23 22.30 -7.35
N ARG A 25 -26.26 21.98 -8.13
CA ARG A 25 -26.77 20.60 -8.24
C ARG A 25 -25.72 19.70 -8.89
N ASP A 26 -25.08 20.17 -9.96
CA ASP A 26 -24.04 19.40 -10.66
C ASP A 26 -22.84 19.11 -9.74
N VAL A 27 -22.37 20.11 -9.00
CA VAL A 27 -21.31 19.92 -7.99
C VAL A 27 -21.74 18.91 -6.92
N SER A 28 -22.96 19.03 -6.41
CA SER A 28 -23.48 18.10 -5.40
C SER A 28 -23.55 16.65 -5.93
N GLN A 29 -23.89 16.49 -7.20
CA GLN A 29 -23.91 15.18 -7.85
C GLN A 29 -22.49 14.61 -8.02
N LEU A 30 -21.52 15.45 -8.41
CA LEU A 30 -20.12 15.04 -8.52
C LEU A 30 -19.55 14.64 -7.16
N ASP A 31 -19.84 15.39 -6.09
CA ASP A 31 -19.38 15.06 -4.73
C ASP A 31 -19.95 13.72 -4.24
N LEU A 32 -21.19 13.40 -4.59
CA LEU A 32 -21.79 12.09 -4.30
C LEU A 32 -21.07 10.96 -5.05
N GLU A 33 -20.75 11.18 -6.33
CA GLU A 33 -20.03 10.19 -7.14
C GLU A 33 -18.59 9.98 -6.65
N ILE A 34 -17.89 11.06 -6.28
CA ILE A 34 -16.57 11.00 -5.65
C ILE A 34 -16.64 10.15 -4.38
N SER A 35 -17.58 10.47 -3.48
CA SER A 35 -17.76 9.74 -2.22
C SER A 35 -18.01 8.24 -2.45
N ARG A 36 -18.83 7.90 -3.45
CA ARG A 36 -19.11 6.51 -3.81
C ARG A 36 -17.86 5.79 -4.32
N LEU A 37 -17.09 6.43 -5.20
CA LEU A 37 -15.87 5.85 -5.77
C LEU A 37 -14.78 5.68 -4.71
N GLU A 38 -14.63 6.63 -3.80
CA GLU A 38 -13.70 6.54 -2.66
C GLU A 38 -14.05 5.36 -1.74
N ALA A 39 -15.32 5.16 -1.42
CA ALA A 39 -15.77 4.00 -0.66
C ALA A 39 -15.45 2.68 -1.37
N GLY A 40 -15.67 2.62 -2.69
CA GLY A 40 -15.30 1.47 -3.50
C GLY A 40 -13.79 1.19 -3.51
N LEU A 41 -12.98 2.25 -3.64
CA LEU A 41 -11.52 2.15 -3.59
C LEU A 41 -11.02 1.67 -2.23
N ALA A 42 -11.64 2.15 -1.14
CA ALA A 42 -11.32 1.71 0.21
C ALA A 42 -11.60 0.20 0.40
N ASP A 43 -12.74 -0.29 -0.07
CA ASP A 43 -13.07 -1.72 0.01
C ASP A 43 -12.11 -2.60 -0.80
N ILE A 44 -11.76 -2.17 -2.02
CA ILE A 44 -10.79 -2.90 -2.86
C ILE A 44 -9.40 -2.92 -2.20
N ARG A 45 -8.95 -1.80 -1.63
CA ARG A 45 -7.67 -1.73 -0.89
C ARG A 45 -7.67 -2.68 0.30
N ARG A 46 -8.73 -2.69 1.11
CA ARG A 46 -8.89 -3.62 2.24
C ARG A 46 -8.79 -5.08 1.78
N LYS A 47 -9.54 -5.46 0.74
CA LYS A 47 -9.50 -6.82 0.17
C LYS A 47 -8.11 -7.20 -0.33
N ARG A 48 -7.41 -6.29 -1.01
CA ARG A 48 -6.03 -6.50 -1.45
C ARG A 48 -5.10 -6.75 -0.26
N ASP A 49 -5.21 -5.94 0.79
CA ASP A 49 -4.34 -6.02 1.96
C ASP A 49 -4.56 -7.35 2.72
N GLU A 50 -5.81 -7.80 2.85
CA GLU A 50 -6.15 -9.14 3.38
C GLU A 50 -5.51 -10.27 2.57
N LYS A 51 -5.59 -10.21 1.24
CA LYS A 51 -4.94 -11.21 0.37
C LYS A 51 -3.43 -11.14 0.47
N GLN A 52 -2.85 -9.96 0.61
CA GLN A 52 -1.41 -9.80 0.77
C GLN A 52 -0.92 -10.43 2.07
N ILE A 53 -1.64 -10.21 3.18
CA ILE A 53 -1.36 -10.87 4.46
C ILE A 53 -1.44 -12.40 4.29
N TYR A 54 -2.50 -12.90 3.65
CA TYR A 54 -2.65 -14.33 3.37
C TYR A 54 -1.46 -14.88 2.57
N ILE A 55 -1.05 -14.21 1.49
CA ILE A 55 0.09 -14.61 0.66
C ILE A 55 1.38 -14.65 1.50
N ILE A 56 1.64 -13.63 2.31
CA ILE A 56 2.83 -13.57 3.16
C ILE A 56 2.83 -14.73 4.16
N ALA A 57 1.70 -14.97 4.82
CA ALA A 57 1.52 -16.04 5.80
C ALA A 57 1.65 -17.44 5.20
N HIS A 58 1.28 -17.64 3.93
CA HIS A 58 1.40 -18.93 3.25
C HIS A 58 2.77 -19.12 2.58
N LYS A 59 3.37 -18.07 2.00
CA LYS A 59 4.77 -18.10 1.53
C LYS A 59 5.72 -18.39 2.68
N ALA A 60 5.54 -17.72 3.81
CA ALA A 60 5.23 -18.41 5.05
C ALA A 60 5.62 -19.89 5.21
N LEU A 61 4.56 -20.67 5.34
CA LEU A 61 4.51 -22.10 5.52
C LEU A 61 5.22 -22.90 4.42
N VAL A 62 5.17 -22.44 3.16
CA VAL A 62 5.72 -23.17 2.00
C VAL A 62 7.22 -22.93 1.82
N SER A 63 7.78 -21.89 2.43
CA SER A 63 9.22 -21.63 2.32
C SER A 63 10.01 -22.76 2.96
N THR A 64 10.59 -23.62 2.10
CA THR A 64 11.39 -24.80 2.43
C THR A 64 12.48 -24.44 3.46
N ILE A 65 13.00 -23.22 3.37
CA ILE A 65 14.04 -22.67 4.27
C ILE A 65 13.63 -22.60 5.75
N ARG A 66 12.32 -22.56 6.06
CA ARG A 66 11.79 -22.61 7.43
C ARG A 66 11.65 -24.02 7.98
N ARG A 67 11.64 -25.03 7.10
CA ARG A 67 11.58 -26.45 7.48
C ARG A 67 12.97 -27.06 7.65
N VAL A 68 14.01 -26.39 7.12
CA VAL A 68 15.41 -26.81 7.31
C VAL A 68 15.76 -26.70 8.81
N PRO A 69 16.27 -27.76 9.46
CA PRO A 69 16.75 -27.69 10.84
C PRO A 69 17.85 -26.64 11.01
N THR A 70 17.98 -26.13 12.23
CA THR A 70 18.94 -25.07 12.56
C THR A 70 20.39 -25.53 12.32
N GLU A 71 20.66 -26.80 12.60
CA GLU A 71 21.95 -27.46 12.47
C GLU A 71 22.41 -27.48 11.01
N ILE A 72 21.49 -27.74 10.09
CA ILE A 72 21.77 -27.78 8.66
C ILE A 72 22.08 -26.37 8.13
N ILE A 73 21.38 -25.34 8.62
CA ILE A 73 21.66 -23.93 8.27
C ILE A 73 23.04 -23.51 8.77
N ALA A 74 23.39 -23.87 10.01
CA ALA A 74 24.71 -23.59 10.57
C ALA A 74 25.83 -24.31 9.79
N GLU A 75 25.63 -25.59 9.42
CA GLU A 75 26.60 -26.34 8.64
C GLU A 75 26.82 -25.73 7.25
N ILE A 76 25.74 -25.33 6.54
CA ILE A 76 25.86 -24.62 5.26
C ILE A 76 26.73 -23.37 5.42
N PHE A 77 26.52 -22.60 6.48
CA PHE A 77 27.29 -21.38 6.72
C PHE A 77 28.78 -21.68 6.98
N ILE A 78 29.07 -22.67 7.82
CA ILE A 78 30.45 -23.11 8.12
C ILE A 78 31.16 -23.56 6.83
N GLN A 79 30.50 -24.35 6.00
CA GLN A 79 31.06 -24.82 4.73
C GLN A 79 31.31 -23.66 3.77
N CYS A 80 30.39 -22.69 3.69
CA CYS A 80 30.58 -21.49 2.89
C CYS A 80 31.70 -20.59 3.42
N LEU A 81 31.86 -20.44 4.74
CA LEU A 81 32.98 -19.71 5.34
C LEU A 81 34.34 -20.34 4.99
N ARG A 82 34.43 -21.68 5.05
CA ARG A 82 35.66 -22.42 4.73
C ARG A 82 36.05 -22.31 3.26
N GLY A 83 35.07 -22.37 2.35
CA GLY A 83 35.33 -22.37 0.91
C GLY A 83 35.37 -20.98 0.28
N ARG A 84 34.48 -20.08 0.69
CA ARG A 84 34.25 -18.75 0.09
C ARG A 84 33.68 -17.76 1.11
N PRO A 85 34.52 -17.19 2.00
CA PRO A 85 34.08 -16.34 3.10
C PRO A 85 33.29 -15.10 2.66
N MET A 86 33.49 -14.61 1.43
CA MET A 86 32.73 -13.49 0.85
C MET A 86 31.22 -13.77 0.67
N ILE A 87 30.79 -15.04 0.73
CA ILE A 87 29.38 -15.44 0.58
C ILE A 87 28.62 -15.31 1.91
N SER A 88 29.32 -15.30 3.06
CA SER A 88 28.71 -15.24 4.40
C SER A 88 27.70 -14.08 4.59
N PRO A 89 28.03 -12.82 4.21
CA PRO A 89 27.08 -11.72 4.32
C PRO A 89 25.79 -11.93 3.50
N HIS A 90 25.90 -12.62 2.36
CA HIS A 90 24.77 -12.94 1.49
C HIS A 90 23.86 -14.00 2.13
N LEU A 91 24.43 -15.00 2.80
CA LEU A 91 23.66 -16.03 3.51
C LEU A 91 22.92 -15.45 4.72
N ALA A 92 23.56 -14.55 5.47
CA ALA A 92 22.92 -13.81 6.57
C ALA A 92 21.78 -12.89 6.07
N ALA A 93 21.76 -12.52 4.79
CA ALA A 93 20.74 -11.70 4.17
C ALA A 93 19.52 -12.47 3.62
N ILE A 94 19.57 -13.81 3.53
CA ILE A 94 18.49 -14.64 2.96
C ILE A 94 17.16 -14.42 3.70
N CYS A 95 17.17 -14.54 5.04
CA CYS A 95 16.03 -14.20 5.87
C CYS A 95 16.43 -13.97 7.33
N ARG A 96 15.52 -13.39 8.12
CA ARG A 96 15.72 -13.13 9.56
C ARG A 96 16.13 -14.37 10.34
N ARG A 97 15.60 -15.56 9.98
CA ARG A 97 15.92 -16.83 10.64
C ARG A 97 17.38 -17.23 10.43
N TRP A 98 17.87 -17.16 9.19
CA TRP A 98 19.27 -17.47 8.88
C TRP A 98 20.22 -16.54 9.63
N ARG A 99 19.90 -15.24 9.60
CA ARG A 99 20.64 -14.23 10.35
C ARG A 99 20.72 -14.56 11.85
N SER A 100 19.58 -14.87 12.46
CA SER A 100 19.50 -15.23 13.88
C SER A 100 20.32 -16.47 14.21
N ILE A 101 20.22 -17.53 13.39
CA ILE A 101 20.96 -18.79 13.58
C ILE A 101 22.47 -18.55 13.50
N ILE A 102 22.93 -17.79 12.51
CA ILE A 102 24.35 -17.46 12.32
C ILE A 102 24.90 -16.73 13.54
N PHE A 103 24.22 -15.68 14.02
CA PHE A 103 24.70 -14.90 15.17
C PHE A 103 24.54 -15.60 16.52
N SER A 104 23.65 -16.58 16.62
CA SER A 104 23.42 -17.32 17.87
C SER A 104 24.21 -18.63 17.95
N SER A 105 24.84 -19.07 16.85
CA SER A 105 25.57 -20.33 16.79
C SER A 105 27.03 -20.12 17.22
N PRO A 106 27.50 -20.72 18.33
CA PRO A 106 28.89 -20.60 18.77
C PRO A 106 29.91 -21.33 17.87
N ARG A 107 29.42 -22.07 16.86
CA ARG A 107 30.24 -22.81 15.88
C ARG A 107 30.56 -21.99 14.62
N VAL A 108 29.96 -20.80 14.49
CA VAL A 108 30.02 -19.92 13.33
C VAL A 108 30.83 -18.67 13.67
#